data_AF-A0A3D5RNS2-F1
#
_entry.id   AF-A0A3D5RNS2-F1
#
_cell.length_a   1.000
_cell.length_b   1.000
_cell.length_c   1.000
_cell.angle_alpha   90.00
_cell.angle_beta   90.00
_cell.angle_gamma   90.00
#
_symmetry.space_group_name_H-M   'P 1'
#
loop_
_entity.id
_entity.type
_entity.pdbx_description
1 polymer ?
#
loop_
_entity_poly.entity_id
_entity_poly.type
_entity_poly.pdbx_seq_one_letter_code
_entity_poly.pdbx_strand_id
1 'polypeptide(L)'
;MIKRSFILPGVLISLTVWGLLSLGFWQLDRADEKRAIESAINVAQSNPAQLVGEDEILAKEHYRVLLNGYFDTNKQFIYDNQIVKGNAGYYVLTPFVLNEKTAILV
;
A
#
# COMPACT_ATOMS: atom_id res chain seq x y z
N MET A 1 -12.34 52.66 12.56
CA MET A 1 -13.31 52.07 11.61
C MET A 1 -12.55 51.24 10.57
N ILE A 2 -12.57 49.91 10.70
CA ILE A 2 -11.98 49.03 9.66
C ILE A 2 -12.83 49.18 8.39
N LYS A 3 -12.22 49.59 7.27
CA LYS A 3 -12.95 49.70 5.99
C LYS A 3 -13.43 48.32 5.56
N ARG A 4 -14.71 48.21 5.16
CA ARG A 4 -15.35 46.96 4.71
C ARG A 4 -14.56 46.23 3.62
N SER A 5 -13.76 46.95 2.83
CA SER A 5 -12.86 46.39 1.81
C SER A 5 -11.77 45.46 2.36
N PHE A 6 -11.37 45.59 3.63
CA PHE A 6 -10.34 44.75 4.25
C PHE A 6 -10.90 43.52 4.97
N ILE A 7 -12.21 43.47 5.22
CA ILE A 7 -12.86 42.36 5.92
C ILE A 7 -12.88 41.12 5.02
N LEU A 8 -13.26 41.29 3.75
CA LEU A 8 -13.37 40.18 2.81
C LEU A 8 -12.02 39.47 2.56
N PRO A 9 -10.90 40.16 2.25
CA PRO A 9 -9.59 39.52 2.15
C PRO A 9 -9.16 38.84 3.45
N GLY A 10 -9.42 39.47 4.62
CA GLY A 10 -9.09 38.89 5.92
C GLY A 10 -9.81 37.57 6.17
N VAL A 11 -11.12 37.51 5.89
CA VAL A 11 -11.91 36.27 6.01
C VAL A 11 -11.39 35.19 5.08
N LEU A 12 -11.10 35.52 3.82
CA LEU A 12 -10.58 34.55 2.85
C LEU A 12 -9.21 33.99 3.28
N ILE A 13 -8.32 34.84 3.79
CA ILE A 13 -7.03 34.42 4.32
C ILE A 13 -7.23 33.49 5.52
N SER A 14 -8.07 33.87 6.48
CA SER A 14 -8.35 33.05 7.65
C SER A 14 -8.93 31.68 7.29
N LEU A 15 -9.88 31.62 6.35
CA LEU A 15 -10.45 30.36 5.86
C LEU A 15 -9.40 29.49 5.16
N THR A 16 -8.53 30.11 4.36
CA THR A 16 -7.44 29.40 3.67
C THR A 16 -6.45 28.82 4.67
N VAL A 17 -6.01 29.62 5.65
CA VAL A 17 -5.12 29.17 6.72
C VAL A 17 -5.75 28.03 7.52
N TRP A 18 -7.02 28.16 7.87
CA TRP A 18 -7.76 27.08 8.55
C TRP A 18 -7.75 25.79 7.73
N GLY A 19 -8.08 25.86 6.43
CA GLY A 19 -8.08 24.69 5.54
C GLY A 19 -6.70 24.05 5.41
N LEU A 20 -5.64 24.84 5.28
CA LEU A 20 -4.26 24.34 5.20
C LEU A 20 -3.82 23.66 6.50
N LEU A 21 -4.21 24.19 7.66
CA LEU A 21 -3.91 23.56 8.95
C LEU A 21 -4.65 22.22 9.09
N SER A 22 -5.93 22.17 8.73
CA SER A 22 -6.71 20.91 8.72
C SER A 22 -6.09 19.87 7.78
N LEU A 23 -5.66 20.28 6.58
CA LEU A 23 -4.95 19.40 5.65
C LEU A 23 -3.59 18.98 6.20
N GLY A 24 -2.87 19.85 6.89
CA GLY A 24 -1.61 19.53 7.55
C GLY A 24 -1.76 18.43 8.60
N PHE A 25 -2.78 18.51 9.45
CA PHE A 25 -3.11 17.45 10.41
C PHE A 25 -3.49 16.15 9.70
N TRP A 26 -4.31 16.22 8.65
CA TRP A 26 -4.67 15.04 7.86
C TRP A 26 -3.44 14.36 7.23
N GLN A 27 -2.47 15.13 6.74
CA GLN A 27 -1.21 14.60 6.22
C GLN A 27 -0.39 13.90 7.30
N LEU A 28 -0.36 14.43 8.53
CA LEU A 28 0.32 13.81 9.67
C LEU A 28 -0.35 12.49 10.08
N ASP A 29 -1.67 12.49 10.21
CA ASP A 29 -2.43 11.28 10.53
C ASP A 29 -2.20 10.19 9.47
N ARG A 30 -2.25 10.57 8.18
CA ARG A 30 -2.00 9.63 7.08
C ARG A 30 -0.56 9.11 7.06
N ALA A 31 0.40 9.94 7.48
CA ALA A 31 1.80 9.50 7.63
C ALA A 31 1.94 8.47 8.76
N ASP A 32 1.25 8.66 9.88
CA ASP A 32 1.27 7.73 11.01
C ASP A 32 0.55 6.41 10.68
N GLU A 33 -0.58 6.46 9.98
CA GLU A 33 -1.23 5.27 9.42
C GLU A 33 -0.28 4.47 8.53
N LYS A 34 0.45 5.15 7.63
CA LYS A 34 1.41 4.51 6.74
C LYS A 34 2.56 3.85 7.53
N ARG A 35 3.11 4.54 8.54
CA ARG A 35 4.16 3.98 9.41
C ARG A 35 3.67 2.76 10.18
N ALA A 36 2.42 2.75 10.65
CA ALA A 36 1.84 1.62 11.34
C ALA A 36 1.74 0.39 10.43
N ILE A 37 1.28 0.57 9.19
CA ILE A 37 1.24 -0.49 8.17
C ILE A 37 2.65 -1.01 7.86
N GLU A 38 3.61 -0.11 7.60
CA GLU A 38 5.00 -0.49 7.33
C GLU A 38 5.62 -1.26 8.50
N SER A 39 5.36 -0.84 9.75
CA SER A 39 5.81 -1.54 10.95
C SER A 39 5.23 -2.96 11.02
N ALA A 40 3.92 -3.12 10.78
CA ALA A 40 3.28 -4.43 10.77
C ALA A 40 3.86 -5.36 9.69
N ILE A 41 4.11 -4.83 8.49
CA ILE A 41 4.78 -5.56 7.39
C ILE A 41 6.18 -5.99 7.81
N ASN A 42 6.97 -5.08 8.38
CA ASN A 42 8.34 -5.38 8.81
C ASN A 42 8.36 -6.47 9.89
N VAL A 43 7.44 -6.42 10.86
CA VAL A 43 7.29 -7.47 11.87
C VAL A 43 6.91 -8.80 11.23
N ALA A 44 5.93 -8.82 10.33
CA ALA A 44 5.52 -10.04 9.61
C ALA A 44 6.68 -10.66 8.80
N GLN A 45 7.49 -9.83 8.13
CA GLN A 45 8.63 -10.26 7.32
C GLN A 45 9.88 -10.61 8.13
N SER A 46 9.97 -10.17 9.39
CA SER A 46 11.10 -10.47 10.26
C SER A 46 11.11 -11.94 10.71
N ASN A 47 9.95 -12.60 10.69
CA ASN A 47 9.85 -14.02 11.00
C ASN A 47 10.52 -14.88 9.90
N PRO A 48 11.19 -15.97 10.29
CA PRO A 48 11.74 -16.91 9.32
C PRO A 48 10.61 -17.50 8.48
N ALA A 49 10.92 -17.76 7.19
CA ALA A 49 9.94 -18.35 6.29
C ALA A 49 9.58 -19.76 6.77
N GLN A 50 8.28 -20.03 6.90
CA GLN A 50 7.74 -21.32 7.31
C GLN A 50 7.08 -22.00 6.13
N LEU A 51 7.10 -23.34 6.09
CA LEU A 51 6.31 -24.09 5.13
C LEU A 51 4.83 -23.95 5.51
N VAL A 52 4.03 -23.41 4.61
CA VAL A 52 2.61 -23.12 4.86
C VAL A 52 1.75 -23.89 3.86
N GLY A 53 0.68 -24.52 4.36
CA GLY A 53 -0.34 -25.18 3.54
C GLY A 53 -1.36 -24.18 3.00
N GLU A 54 -2.12 -24.58 1.97
CA GLU A 54 -3.07 -23.72 1.26
C GLU A 54 -4.01 -22.91 2.18
N ASP A 55 -4.58 -23.58 3.19
CA ASP A 55 -5.59 -23.00 4.09
C ASP A 55 -5.04 -21.85 4.97
N GLU A 56 -3.73 -21.81 5.19
CA GLU A 56 -3.07 -20.84 6.06
C GLU A 56 -2.53 -19.62 5.30
N ILE A 57 -2.46 -19.68 3.96
CA ILE A 57 -1.87 -18.62 3.14
C ILE A 57 -2.68 -17.34 3.22
N LEU A 58 -4.01 -17.43 3.17
CA LEU A 58 -4.91 -16.28 3.22
C LEU A 58 -4.81 -15.50 4.54
N ALA A 59 -4.41 -16.18 5.63
CA ALA A 59 -4.24 -15.56 6.94
C ALA A 59 -2.85 -14.93 7.15
N LYS A 60 -1.91 -15.14 6.22
CA LYS A 60 -0.49 -14.77 6.31
C LYS A 60 -0.16 -13.57 5.41
N GLU A 61 -0.94 -12.50 5.48
CA GLU A 61 -0.68 -11.27 4.73
C GLU A 61 0.69 -10.67 5.12
N HIS A 62 1.53 -10.40 4.12
CA HIS A 62 2.90 -9.86 4.27
C HIS A 62 3.95 -10.79 4.93
N TYR A 63 3.61 -12.03 5.29
CA TYR A 63 4.59 -12.97 5.84
C TYR A 63 5.45 -13.61 4.74
N ARG A 64 6.67 -13.99 5.11
CA ARG A 64 7.49 -14.86 4.28
C ARG A 64 7.04 -16.31 4.48
N VAL A 65 6.74 -16.99 3.39
CA VAL A 65 6.30 -18.39 3.42
C VAL A 65 7.11 -19.22 2.41
N LEU A 66 7.26 -20.49 2.71
CA LEU A 66 7.75 -21.51 1.78
C LEU A 66 6.54 -22.28 1.28
N LEU A 67 6.46 -22.48 -0.04
CA LEU A 67 5.39 -23.21 -0.70
C LEU A 67 5.99 -24.29 -1.58
N ASN A 68 5.30 -25.43 -1.70
CA ASN A 68 5.66 -26.50 -2.62
C ASN A 68 4.70 -26.46 -3.82
N GLY A 69 5.26 -26.50 -5.04
CA GLY A 69 4.50 -26.32 -6.27
C GLY A 69 5.40 -26.04 -7.47
N TYR A 70 4.83 -25.48 -8.53
CA TYR A 70 5.56 -25.09 -9.74
C TYR A 70 4.97 -23.84 -10.38
N PHE A 71 5.78 -23.13 -11.16
CA PHE A 71 5.32 -21.96 -11.92
C PHE A 71 4.71 -22.36 -13.26
N ASP A 72 3.51 -21.84 -13.57
CA ASP A 72 2.90 -21.95 -14.91
C ASP A 72 3.33 -20.74 -15.76
N THR A 73 4.42 -20.90 -16.51
CA THR A 73 4.98 -19.84 -17.35
C THR A 73 4.14 -19.54 -18.59
N ASN A 74 3.15 -20.37 -18.92
CA ASN A 74 2.28 -20.13 -20.08
C ASN A 74 1.19 -19.09 -19.79
N LYS A 75 0.98 -18.73 -18.52
CA LYS A 75 -0.10 -17.84 -18.07
C LYS A 75 0.44 -16.67 -17.26
N GLN A 76 1.16 -15.76 -17.91
CA GLN A 76 1.67 -14.55 -17.25
C GLN A 76 0.65 -13.41 -17.29
N PHE A 77 0.60 -12.63 -16.22
CA PHE A 77 -0.23 -11.44 -16.09
C PHE A 77 0.64 -10.21 -15.92
N ILE A 78 0.24 -9.10 -16.55
CA ILE A 78 0.92 -7.82 -16.39
C ILE A 78 0.10 -6.97 -15.45
N TYR A 79 0.68 -6.59 -14.31
CA TYR A 79 0.13 -5.57 -13.43
C TYR A 79 0.78 -4.23 -13.78
N ASP A 80 0.05 -3.41 -14.53
CA ASP A 80 0.51 -2.15 -15.08
C ASP A 80 0.39 -0.98 -14.09
N ASN A 81 0.77 0.22 -14.54
CA ASN A 81 0.69 1.47 -13.76
C ASN A 81 1.38 1.42 -12.39
N GLN A 82 2.45 0.63 -12.31
CA GLN A 82 3.24 0.49 -11.10
C GLN A 82 4.40 1.46 -11.13
N ILE A 83 4.79 1.93 -9.94
CA ILE A 83 6.04 2.68 -9.78
C ILE A 83 7.12 1.69 -9.36
N VAL A 84 8.08 1.42 -10.24
CA VAL A 84 9.21 0.52 -9.99
C VAL A 84 10.47 1.35 -9.91
N LYS A 85 11.13 1.35 -8.74
CA LYS A 85 12.34 2.15 -8.48
C LYS A 85 12.20 3.64 -8.87
N GLY A 86 11.02 4.21 -8.62
CA GLY A 86 10.72 5.63 -8.89
C GLY A 86 10.32 5.96 -10.33
N ASN A 87 10.28 4.98 -11.23
CA ASN A 87 9.85 5.17 -12.62
C ASN A 87 8.54 4.43 -12.90
N ALA A 88 7.77 4.90 -13.88
CA ALA A 88 6.62 4.16 -14.39
C ALA A 88 7.07 2.80 -14.94
N GLY A 89 6.36 1.73 -14.56
CA GLY A 89 6.69 0.36 -14.90
C GLY A 89 5.53 -0.59 -14.64
N TYR A 90 5.85 -1.88 -14.57
CA TYR A 90 4.88 -2.95 -14.40
C TYR A 90 5.51 -4.14 -13.66
N TYR A 91 4.68 -4.97 -13.04
CA TYR A 91 5.08 -6.28 -12.54
C TYR A 91 4.57 -7.37 -13.47
N VAL A 92 5.39 -8.39 -13.72
CA VAL A 92 4.97 -9.61 -14.42
C VAL A 92 4.68 -10.66 -13.36
N LEU A 93 3.39 -10.95 -13.17
CA LEU A 93 2.93 -11.91 -12.19
C LEU A 93 2.85 -13.29 -12.84
N THR A 94 3.48 -14.28 -12.21
CA THR A 94 3.47 -15.66 -12.69
C THR A 94 2.72 -16.53 -11.69
N PRO A 95 1.67 -17.26 -12.12
CA PRO A 95 0.97 -18.20 -11.26
C PRO A 95 1.92 -19.28 -10.75
N PHE A 96 2.01 -19.40 -9.43
CA PHE A 96 2.59 -20.52 -8.72
C PHE A 96 1.48 -21.48 -8.32
N VAL A 97 1.47 -22.66 -8.94
CA VAL A 97 0.43 -23.69 -8.78
C VAL A 97 0.77 -24.58 -7.59
N LEU A 98 -0.13 -24.64 -6.61
CA LEU A 98 0.01 -25.47 -5.41
C LEU A 98 -0.65 -26.84 -5.60
N ASN A 99 -1.80 -26.87 -6.28
CA ASN A 99 -2.54 -28.08 -6.62
C ASN A 99 -3.43 -27.84 -7.85
N GLU A 100 -4.27 -28.82 -8.22
CA GLU A 100 -5.12 -28.75 -9.41
C GLU A 100 -6.16 -27.60 -9.41
N LYS A 101 -6.49 -27.04 -8.24
CA LYS A 101 -7.55 -26.04 -8.10
C LYS A 101 -7.05 -24.66 -7.66
N THR A 102 -5.84 -24.57 -7.12
CA THR A 102 -5.35 -23.37 -6.44
C THR A 102 -3.98 -22.97 -6.94
N ALA A 103 -3.89 -21.70 -7.35
CA ALA A 103 -2.66 -21.04 -7.76
C ALA A 103 -2.61 -19.64 -7.14
N ILE A 104 -1.39 -19.18 -6.87
CA ILE A 104 -1.13 -17.85 -6.31
C ILE A 104 -0.35 -17.04 -7.33
N LEU A 105 -0.70 -15.77 -7.51
CA LEU A 105 0.08 -14.87 -8.34
C LEU A 105 1.27 -14.34 -7.54
N VAL A 106 2.48 -14.60 -8.04
CA VAL A 106 3.75 -14.15 -7.47
C VAL A 106 4.42 -13.14 -8.39
#